data_AF-A0A2V2GA38-F1
#
_entry.id   AF-A0A2V2GA38-F1
#
_cell.length_a   1.000
_cell.length_b   1.000
_cell.length_c   1.000
_cell.angle_alpha   90.00
_cell.angle_beta   90.00
_cell.angle_gamma   90.00
#
_symmetry.space_group_name_H-M   'P 1'
#
loop_
_entity.id
_entity.type
_entity.pdbx_description
1 polymer ?
#
loop_
_entity_poly.entity_id
_entity_poly.type
_entity_poly.pdbx_seq_one_letter_code
_entity_poly.pdbx_strand_id
1 'polypeptide(L)'
;MNIKKLTLTGAGMVVATALAAQPAPAAPTAVLLHPGGALVQEEADVAPDKDGALRLILPPSADPQSLDMTVPGHAVAVLRFEETAAPEGSAVAELRAQLDEARRALLDVDNARADLEARRDYWRRPPVQFADSAPLAGLDELMRQRLQSFGREEADLNRRAEDLNKRIELLTRQIELTGGDAAFTRQAVVELAEPVNGPVTVRYAYSLDNAGWRPVYRLEARPGEDRVDLNLEAELWQRSGEDWTGVPLALSTADPRQGMIPPRLSEWLIRPRPAAPQPAARSANQMLLSAAPEAAMMADMSSAAGKASAPLYLDGASFESWDLGPRDVPAGPSLRLPLERDTLKAEFSYLLRPSRGEGAYLSAKLDMPELRHYPGGEALFLVDGVSVGKAPFSLSGDDSRIYFGRDPQVTAVMKRNSQQSGKQGIIDRKQTYTWDWDITVFNKHSRPVTVRVEEPAPQSLDEQIAVTVTSAPEAVTEDHTLIWTLDVPAGKSKTIQHKVSLAAPTDMNVWEGR
;
A
#
# COMPACT_ATOMS: atom_id res chain seq x y z
N MET A 1 -35.87 13.59 -81.40
CA MET A 1 -34.61 13.56 -80.61
C MET A 1 -34.78 14.43 -79.39
N ASN A 2 -34.47 14.01 -78.17
CA ASN A 2 -33.16 13.59 -77.61
C ASN A 2 -32.20 14.79 -77.49
N ILE A 3 -31.58 15.11 -76.33
CA ILE A 3 -31.49 14.34 -75.07
C ILE A 3 -31.39 15.26 -73.82
N LYS A 4 -31.98 14.79 -72.70
CA LYS A 4 -31.80 15.11 -71.26
C LYS A 4 -31.29 16.50 -70.82
N LYS A 5 -32.11 17.19 -70.02
CA LYS A 5 -31.62 18.00 -68.88
C LYS A 5 -31.02 17.08 -67.82
N LEU A 6 -29.99 17.52 -67.09
CA LEU A 6 -29.44 16.80 -65.93
C LEU A 6 -29.75 17.60 -64.64
N THR A 7 -30.79 17.20 -63.91
CA THR A 7 -31.11 17.75 -62.58
C THR A 7 -30.35 16.99 -61.51
N LEU A 8 -29.47 17.66 -60.77
CA LEU A 8 -28.65 17.05 -59.73
C LEU A 8 -29.39 17.01 -58.38
N THR A 9 -30.35 16.08 -58.24
CA THR A 9 -31.13 15.90 -57.00
C THR A 9 -30.42 14.95 -56.04
N GLY A 10 -29.34 15.43 -55.40
CA GLY A 10 -28.56 14.70 -54.42
C GLY A 10 -29.17 14.72 -53.01
N ALA A 11 -30.28 14.02 -52.79
CA ALA A 11 -30.85 13.84 -51.46
C ALA A 11 -30.00 12.84 -50.65
N GLY A 12 -28.96 13.35 -49.98
CA GLY A 12 -28.11 12.57 -49.08
C GLY A 12 -28.87 12.12 -47.85
N MET A 13 -29.51 10.95 -47.92
CA MET A 13 -30.12 10.28 -46.77
C MET A 13 -29.02 9.85 -45.81
N VAL A 14 -28.73 10.68 -44.81
CA VAL A 14 -27.87 10.32 -43.68
C VAL A 14 -28.55 9.17 -42.96
N VAL A 15 -28.04 7.95 -43.17
CA VAL A 15 -28.42 6.79 -42.37
C VAL A 15 -27.82 7.02 -40.98
N ALA A 16 -28.61 7.63 -40.11
CA ALA A 16 -28.36 7.61 -38.69
C ALA A 16 -28.44 6.14 -38.24
N THR A 17 -27.30 5.46 -38.20
CA THR A 17 -27.14 4.24 -37.42
C THR A 17 -27.39 4.62 -35.98
N ALA A 18 -28.63 4.42 -35.53
CA ALA A 18 -28.93 4.48 -34.11
C ALA A 18 -28.00 3.48 -33.42
N LEU A 19 -27.11 3.99 -32.56
CA LEU A 19 -26.53 3.15 -31.53
C LEU A 19 -27.73 2.63 -30.75
N ALA A 20 -28.00 1.33 -30.84
CA ALA A 20 -28.81 0.68 -29.83
C ALA A 20 -28.16 1.01 -28.49
N ALA A 21 -28.94 1.46 -27.51
CA ALA A 21 -28.41 1.70 -26.17
C ALA A 21 -27.79 0.39 -25.69
N GLN A 22 -26.45 0.35 -25.63
CA GLN A 22 -25.74 -0.81 -25.13
C GLN A 22 -26.19 -1.03 -23.68
N PRO A 23 -26.48 -2.27 -23.27
CA PRO A 23 -26.79 -2.52 -21.87
C PRO A 23 -25.60 -2.05 -21.03
N ALA A 24 -25.87 -1.22 -20.02
CA ALA A 24 -24.89 -0.94 -18.98
C ALA A 24 -24.45 -2.26 -18.32
N PRO A 25 -23.22 -2.36 -17.79
CA PRO A 25 -22.81 -3.54 -17.04
C PRO A 25 -23.82 -3.86 -15.94
N ALA A 26 -24.13 -5.14 -15.75
CA ALA A 26 -25.07 -5.56 -14.74
C ALA A 26 -24.46 -5.35 -13.34
N ALA A 27 -25.24 -4.90 -12.37
CA ALA A 27 -24.73 -4.74 -11.01
C ALA A 27 -24.21 -6.10 -10.47
N PRO A 28 -22.99 -6.16 -9.89
CA PRO A 28 -22.39 -7.43 -9.47
C PRO A 28 -23.26 -8.24 -8.51
N THR A 29 -23.36 -9.54 -8.77
CA THR A 29 -24.13 -10.49 -7.94
C THR A 29 -23.31 -11.03 -6.76
N ALA A 30 -21.98 -11.03 -6.88
CA ALA A 30 -21.04 -11.24 -5.78
C ALA A 30 -19.65 -10.68 -6.14
N VAL A 31 -18.86 -10.31 -5.13
CA VAL A 31 -17.44 -9.92 -5.28
C VAL A 31 -16.57 -10.59 -4.22
N LEU A 32 -15.42 -11.13 -4.63
CA LEU A 32 -14.35 -11.62 -3.76
C LEU A 32 -13.09 -10.76 -3.94
N LEU A 33 -12.70 -10.00 -2.92
CA LEU A 33 -11.45 -9.24 -2.92
C LEU A 33 -10.28 -10.08 -2.40
N HIS A 34 -9.12 -9.93 -3.03
CA HIS A 34 -7.84 -10.48 -2.59
C HIS A 34 -6.73 -9.39 -2.62
N PRO A 35 -5.53 -9.63 -2.07
CA PRO A 35 -4.45 -8.62 -2.07
C PRO A 35 -3.94 -8.22 -3.45
N GLY A 36 -4.32 -8.96 -4.49
CA GLY A 36 -3.88 -8.75 -5.86
C GLY A 36 -4.95 -8.28 -6.85
N GLY A 37 -6.24 -8.32 -6.48
CA GLY A 37 -7.35 -8.12 -7.43
C GLY A 37 -8.73 -8.27 -6.78
N ALA A 38 -9.77 -8.23 -7.61
CA ALA A 38 -11.12 -8.68 -7.27
C ALA A 38 -11.61 -9.71 -8.28
N LEU A 39 -12.19 -10.83 -7.82
CA LEU A 39 -13.03 -11.68 -8.67
C LEU A 39 -14.47 -11.18 -8.57
N VAL A 40 -15.02 -10.70 -9.68
CA VAL A 40 -16.40 -10.20 -9.80
C VAL A 40 -17.26 -11.28 -10.44
N GLN A 41 -18.51 -11.42 -9.99
CA GLN A 41 -19.52 -12.28 -10.60
C GLN A 41 -20.74 -11.44 -11.01
N GLU A 42 -21.26 -11.68 -12.22
CA GLU A 42 -22.40 -10.96 -12.79
C GLU A 42 -23.39 -11.92 -13.44
N GLU A 43 -24.66 -11.50 -13.53
CA GLU A 43 -25.74 -12.22 -14.20
C GLU A 43 -26.57 -11.24 -15.03
N ALA A 44 -26.68 -11.49 -16.34
CA ALA A 44 -27.35 -10.59 -17.28
C ALA A 44 -28.20 -11.36 -18.30
N ASP A 45 -29.41 -10.87 -18.58
CA ASP A 45 -30.25 -11.39 -19.67
C ASP A 45 -29.84 -10.75 -21.00
N VAL A 46 -29.16 -11.51 -21.86
CA VAL A 46 -28.59 -11.03 -23.13
C VAL A 46 -29.43 -11.54 -24.30
N ALA A 47 -29.91 -10.63 -25.14
CA ALA A 47 -30.54 -10.99 -26.42
C ALA A 47 -29.48 -11.23 -27.51
N PRO A 48 -29.68 -12.21 -28.41
CA PRO A 48 -28.83 -12.38 -29.58
C PRO A 48 -29.00 -11.20 -30.54
N ASP A 49 -27.88 -10.77 -31.12
CA ASP A 49 -27.85 -9.77 -32.18
C ASP A 49 -28.19 -10.42 -33.55
N LYS A 50 -28.16 -9.63 -34.63
CA LYS A 50 -28.58 -10.03 -35.99
C LYS A 50 -27.75 -11.17 -36.61
N ASP A 51 -26.56 -11.42 -36.09
CA ASP A 51 -25.69 -12.55 -36.46
C ASP A 51 -25.88 -13.78 -35.55
N GLY A 52 -26.78 -13.70 -34.55
CA GLY A 52 -27.05 -14.76 -33.58
C GLY A 52 -26.10 -14.80 -32.38
N ALA A 53 -25.08 -13.93 -32.35
CA ALA A 53 -24.12 -13.86 -31.26
C ALA A 53 -24.68 -13.07 -30.05
N LEU A 54 -24.31 -13.50 -28.84
CA LEU A 54 -24.47 -12.70 -27.63
C LEU A 54 -23.24 -11.77 -27.50
N ARG A 55 -23.46 -10.52 -27.09
CA ARG A 55 -22.39 -9.53 -26.89
C ARG A 55 -22.43 -9.01 -25.45
N LEU A 56 -21.33 -9.23 -24.73
CA LEU A 56 -21.12 -8.75 -23.36
C LEU A 56 -19.95 -7.76 -23.35
N ILE A 57 -20.14 -6.61 -22.71
CA ILE A 57 -19.09 -5.59 -22.56
C ILE A 57 -18.48 -5.77 -21.17
N LEU A 58 -17.17 -6.03 -21.10
CA LEU A 58 -16.46 -6.11 -19.83
C LEU A 58 -16.04 -4.71 -19.35
N PRO A 59 -15.87 -4.48 -18.03
CA PRO A 59 -15.22 -3.28 -17.53
C PRO A 59 -13.81 -3.11 -18.14
N PRO A 60 -13.32 -1.88 -18.40
CA PRO A 60 -12.01 -1.66 -19.05
C PRO A 60 -10.79 -2.15 -18.26
N SER A 61 -11.00 -2.60 -17.03
CA SER A 61 -10.00 -3.09 -16.07
C SER A 61 -10.12 -4.59 -15.78
N ALA A 62 -11.02 -5.30 -16.48
CA ALA A 62 -11.16 -6.74 -16.39
C ALA A 62 -10.12 -7.45 -17.27
N ASP A 63 -9.47 -8.49 -16.75
CA ASP A 63 -8.64 -9.39 -17.55
C ASP A 63 -9.53 -10.29 -18.42
N PRO A 64 -9.49 -10.20 -19.76
CA PRO A 64 -10.28 -11.06 -20.65
C PRO A 64 -9.88 -12.53 -20.57
N GLN A 65 -8.65 -12.85 -20.16
CA GLN A 65 -8.18 -14.24 -20.05
C GLN A 65 -8.77 -14.94 -18.80
N SER A 66 -9.25 -14.17 -17.83
CA SER A 66 -9.91 -14.67 -16.62
C SER A 66 -11.41 -14.92 -16.75
N LEU A 67 -12.01 -14.64 -17.92
CA LEU A 67 -13.46 -14.76 -18.13
C LEU A 67 -13.93 -16.22 -18.11
N ASP A 68 -14.56 -16.63 -17.01
CA ASP A 68 -15.40 -17.84 -16.94
C ASP A 68 -16.87 -17.48 -17.20
N MET A 69 -17.61 -18.37 -17.84
CA MET A 69 -18.97 -18.10 -18.30
C MET A 69 -19.82 -19.36 -18.44
N THR A 70 -21.05 -19.29 -17.94
CA THR A 70 -22.07 -20.34 -18.08
C THR A 70 -23.38 -19.72 -18.60
N VAL A 71 -23.92 -20.31 -19.67
CA VAL A 71 -25.26 -20.01 -20.19
C VAL A 71 -26.17 -21.19 -19.85
N PRO A 72 -27.06 -21.10 -18.83
CA PRO A 72 -27.85 -22.25 -18.39
C PRO A 72 -28.70 -22.84 -19.52
N GLY A 73 -28.52 -24.13 -19.79
CA GLY A 73 -29.21 -24.85 -20.86
C GLY A 73 -28.55 -24.81 -22.24
N HIS A 74 -27.51 -24.00 -22.44
CA HIS A 74 -26.84 -23.85 -23.75
C HIS A 74 -25.32 -24.09 -23.65
N ALA A 75 -24.76 -24.78 -24.65
CA ALA A 75 -23.32 -24.92 -24.78
C ALA A 75 -22.74 -23.73 -25.56
N VAL A 76 -21.64 -23.16 -25.06
CA VAL A 76 -20.84 -22.16 -25.79
C VAL A 76 -19.99 -22.89 -26.84
N ALA A 77 -20.11 -22.49 -28.10
CA ALA A 77 -19.33 -23.06 -29.22
C ALA A 77 -18.11 -22.19 -29.56
N VAL A 78 -18.25 -20.86 -29.50
CA VAL A 78 -17.15 -19.91 -29.71
C VAL A 78 -17.24 -18.80 -28.67
N LEU A 79 -16.09 -18.45 -28.09
CA LEU A 79 -15.86 -17.22 -27.34
C LEU A 79 -14.69 -16.49 -28.02
N ARG A 80 -14.88 -15.21 -28.35
CA ARG A 80 -13.82 -14.33 -28.83
C ARG A 80 -13.94 -12.94 -28.19
N PHE A 81 -12.88 -12.15 -28.29
CA PHE A 81 -12.87 -10.77 -27.83
C PHE A 81 -12.71 -9.80 -29.00
N GLU A 82 -13.58 -8.80 -29.05
CA GLU A 82 -13.53 -7.67 -29.97
C GLU A 82 -13.24 -6.38 -29.16
N GLU A 83 -12.65 -5.36 -29.79
CA GLU A 83 -12.40 -4.06 -29.16
C GLU A 83 -13.56 -3.11 -29.45
N THR A 84 -14.10 -2.46 -28.41
CA THR A 84 -15.23 -1.54 -28.51
C THR A 84 -14.96 -0.28 -27.68
N ALA A 85 -15.75 0.77 -27.90
CA ALA A 85 -15.69 1.96 -27.04
C ALA A 85 -16.06 1.58 -25.60
N ALA A 86 -15.30 2.05 -24.62
CA ALA A 86 -15.64 1.81 -23.22
C ALA A 86 -16.94 2.55 -22.86
N PRO A 87 -17.93 1.90 -22.21
CA PRO A 87 -18.99 2.63 -21.52
C PRO A 87 -18.37 3.42 -20.37
N GLU A 88 -18.87 4.63 -20.14
CA GLU A 88 -18.44 5.45 -19.01
C GLU A 88 -19.12 4.95 -17.74
N GLY A 89 -18.33 4.46 -16.78
CA GLY A 89 -18.85 3.96 -15.50
C GLY A 89 -19.57 5.07 -14.71
N SER A 90 -20.64 4.70 -14.01
CA SER A 90 -21.58 5.63 -13.36
C SER A 90 -20.91 6.65 -12.43
N ALA A 91 -19.95 6.21 -11.60
CA ALA A 91 -19.21 7.08 -10.69
C ALA A 91 -18.25 8.03 -11.43
N VAL A 92 -17.66 7.58 -12.55
CA VAL A 92 -16.84 8.43 -13.42
C VAL A 92 -17.69 9.48 -14.13
N ALA A 93 -18.87 9.10 -14.64
CA ALA A 93 -19.80 9.99 -15.32
C ALA A 93 -20.26 11.15 -14.42
N GLU A 94 -20.58 10.90 -13.15
CA GLU A 94 -20.95 11.98 -12.23
C GLU A 94 -19.77 12.94 -12.00
N LEU A 95 -18.56 12.41 -11.75
CA LEU A 95 -17.37 13.24 -11.54
C LEU A 95 -17.00 14.06 -12.79
N ARG A 96 -17.13 13.50 -14.00
CA ARG A 96 -16.93 14.26 -15.26
C ARG A 96 -17.99 15.36 -15.43
N ALA A 97 -19.26 15.09 -15.11
CA ALA A 97 -20.31 16.09 -15.15
C ALA A 97 -20.04 17.27 -14.18
N GLN A 98 -19.59 16.98 -12.96
CA GLN A 98 -19.16 18.01 -11.99
C GLN A 98 -17.91 18.77 -12.47
N LEU A 99 -16.95 18.09 -13.11
CA LEU A 99 -15.74 18.72 -13.67
C LEU A 99 -16.07 19.71 -14.79
N ASP A 100 -16.97 19.34 -15.69
CA ASP A 100 -17.38 20.22 -16.79
C ASP A 100 -18.34 21.33 -16.34
N GLU A 101 -19.09 21.17 -15.24
CA GLU A 101 -19.71 22.30 -14.54
C GLU A 101 -18.66 23.29 -13.99
N ALA A 102 -17.65 22.79 -13.25
CA ALA A 102 -16.60 23.63 -12.67
C ALA A 102 -15.77 24.36 -13.74
N ARG A 103 -15.48 23.71 -14.87
CA ARG A 103 -14.80 24.31 -16.04
C ARG A 103 -15.63 25.43 -16.68
N ARG A 104 -16.94 25.24 -16.84
CA ARG A 104 -17.86 26.29 -17.35
C ARG A 104 -17.90 27.49 -16.39
N ALA A 105 -18.04 27.24 -15.09
CA ALA A 105 -18.01 28.30 -14.08
C ALA A 105 -16.67 29.08 -14.05
N LEU A 106 -15.54 28.42 -14.33
CA LEU A 106 -14.24 29.09 -14.45
C LEU A 106 -14.18 29.98 -15.71
N LEU A 107 -14.67 29.49 -16.85
CA LEU A 107 -14.76 30.27 -18.09
C LEU A 107 -15.64 31.51 -17.91
N ASP A 108 -16.77 31.41 -17.20
CA ASP A 108 -17.63 32.55 -16.87
C ASP A 108 -16.92 33.57 -15.97
N VAL A 109 -16.10 33.11 -15.03
CA VAL A 109 -15.26 33.99 -14.19
C VAL A 109 -14.16 34.67 -15.01
N ASP A 110 -13.51 33.98 -15.94
CA ASP A 110 -12.49 34.59 -16.81
C ASP A 110 -13.08 35.59 -17.82
N ASN A 111 -14.27 35.31 -18.36
CA ASN A 111 -15.04 36.27 -19.14
C ASN A 111 -15.35 37.54 -18.30
N ALA A 112 -15.83 37.37 -17.07
CA ALA A 112 -16.10 38.49 -16.17
C ALA A 112 -14.82 39.28 -15.78
N ARG A 113 -13.65 38.63 -15.72
CA ARG A 113 -12.35 39.30 -15.50
C ARG A 113 -11.95 40.13 -16.72
N ALA A 114 -12.17 39.64 -17.94
CA ALA A 114 -11.93 40.39 -19.17
C ALA A 114 -12.86 41.61 -19.30
N ASP A 115 -14.17 41.45 -19.00
CA ASP A 115 -15.13 42.56 -18.95
C ASP A 115 -14.77 43.60 -17.88
N LEU A 116 -14.30 43.15 -16.71
CA LEU A 116 -13.83 44.05 -15.65
C LEU A 116 -12.56 44.81 -16.08
N GLU A 117 -11.64 44.18 -16.79
CA GLU A 117 -10.46 44.86 -17.34
C GLU A 117 -10.85 45.90 -18.40
N ALA A 118 -11.73 45.55 -19.34
CA ALA A 118 -12.25 46.50 -20.33
C ALA A 118 -12.95 47.71 -19.69
N ARG A 119 -13.75 47.47 -18.64
CA ARG A 119 -14.35 48.54 -17.80
C ARG A 119 -13.29 49.37 -17.09
N ARG A 120 -12.29 48.73 -16.46
CA ARG A 120 -11.19 49.39 -15.75
C ARG A 120 -10.40 50.31 -16.66
N ASP A 121 -10.10 49.90 -17.89
CA ASP A 121 -9.34 50.70 -18.84
C ASP A 121 -10.19 51.83 -19.49
N TYR A 122 -11.51 51.63 -19.69
CA TYR A 122 -12.44 52.72 -20.03
C TYR A 122 -12.41 53.83 -18.97
N TRP A 123 -12.46 53.48 -17.67
CA TRP A 123 -12.40 54.46 -16.58
C TRP A 123 -11.01 55.07 -16.38
N ARG A 124 -9.93 54.42 -16.82
CA ARG A 124 -8.57 55.00 -16.86
C ARG A 124 -8.34 55.95 -18.03
N ARG A 125 -9.04 55.75 -19.15
CA ARG A 125 -8.91 56.52 -20.40
C ARG A 125 -10.30 56.89 -20.95
N PRO A 126 -11.11 57.69 -20.24
CA PRO A 126 -12.44 58.04 -20.69
C PRO A 126 -12.38 58.79 -22.03
N PRO A 127 -13.22 58.44 -23.03
CA PRO A 127 -13.15 59.00 -24.38
C PRO A 127 -13.73 60.43 -24.52
N VAL A 128 -14.04 61.09 -23.40
CA VAL A 128 -14.68 62.41 -23.33
C VAL A 128 -13.70 63.45 -22.79
N GLN A 129 -13.55 64.55 -23.51
CA GLN A 129 -12.81 65.73 -23.07
C GLN A 129 -13.78 66.73 -22.45
N PHE A 130 -13.41 67.32 -21.31
CA PHE A 130 -14.22 68.30 -20.59
C PHE A 130 -13.68 69.71 -20.85
N ALA A 131 -14.56 70.63 -21.25
CA ALA A 131 -14.20 72.03 -21.53
C ALA A 131 -14.16 72.91 -20.26
N ASP A 132 -15.01 72.60 -19.28
CA ASP A 132 -15.12 73.33 -18.01
C ASP A 132 -14.39 72.62 -16.86
N SER A 133 -13.87 73.40 -15.91
CA SER A 133 -13.15 72.87 -14.74
C SER A 133 -14.04 72.46 -13.56
N ALA A 134 -15.24 73.03 -13.44
CA ALA A 134 -16.15 72.77 -12.32
C ALA A 134 -16.61 71.29 -12.19
N PRO A 135 -16.87 70.53 -13.27
CA PRO A 135 -17.22 69.10 -13.18
C PRO A 135 -16.09 68.20 -12.67
N LEU A 136 -14.82 68.64 -12.76
CA LEU A 136 -13.65 67.75 -12.60
C LEU A 136 -13.53 67.18 -11.18
N ALA A 137 -13.89 67.92 -10.13
CA ALA A 137 -13.79 67.45 -8.75
C ALA A 137 -14.79 66.31 -8.44
N GLY A 138 -16.01 66.38 -8.99
CA GLY A 138 -17.00 65.30 -8.88
C GLY A 138 -16.63 64.08 -9.74
N LEU A 139 -15.98 64.31 -10.88
CA LEU A 139 -15.45 63.26 -11.73
C LEU A 139 -14.29 62.50 -11.06
N ASP A 140 -13.33 63.19 -10.44
CA ASP A 140 -12.20 62.56 -9.75
C ASP A 140 -12.67 61.66 -8.59
N GLU A 141 -13.60 62.13 -7.76
CA GLU A 141 -14.17 61.31 -6.68
C GLU A 141 -14.94 60.10 -7.22
N LEU A 142 -15.72 60.26 -8.31
CA LEU A 142 -16.40 59.14 -8.97
C LEU A 142 -15.40 58.14 -9.58
N MET A 143 -14.34 58.60 -10.24
CA MET A 143 -13.27 57.76 -10.79
C MET A 143 -12.56 56.99 -9.68
N ARG A 144 -12.23 57.67 -8.57
CA ARG A 144 -11.60 57.09 -7.37
C ARG A 144 -12.46 55.98 -6.76
N GLN A 145 -13.75 56.23 -6.57
CA GLN A 145 -14.71 55.23 -6.08
C GLN A 145 -14.84 54.04 -7.04
N ARG A 146 -14.91 54.29 -8.36
CA ARG A 146 -15.01 53.22 -9.37
C ARG A 146 -13.76 52.35 -9.43
N LEU A 147 -12.57 52.95 -9.46
CA LEU A 147 -11.30 52.22 -9.46
C LEU A 147 -11.11 51.39 -8.17
N GLN A 148 -11.52 51.92 -7.00
CA GLN A 148 -11.56 51.13 -5.77
C GLN A 148 -12.58 49.98 -5.82
N SER A 149 -13.75 50.17 -6.45
CA SER A 149 -14.73 49.09 -6.61
C SER A 149 -14.21 47.96 -7.50
N PHE A 150 -13.50 48.29 -8.59
CA PHE A 150 -12.91 47.28 -9.48
C PHE A 150 -11.83 46.44 -8.78
N GLY A 151 -11.00 47.03 -7.90
CA GLY A 151 -10.02 46.27 -7.13
C GLY A 151 -10.64 45.25 -6.16
N ARG A 152 -11.88 45.48 -5.70
CA ARG A 152 -12.65 44.49 -4.92
C ARG A 152 -13.29 43.44 -5.82
N GLU A 153 -13.89 43.86 -6.92
CA GLU A 153 -14.51 42.99 -7.93
C GLU A 153 -13.47 42.00 -8.51
N GLU A 154 -12.24 42.48 -8.76
CA GLU A 154 -11.08 41.70 -9.21
C GLU A 154 -10.58 40.72 -8.15
N ALA A 155 -10.49 41.12 -6.88
CA ALA A 155 -10.13 40.24 -5.78
C ALA A 155 -11.19 39.15 -5.51
N ASP A 156 -12.48 39.45 -5.73
CA ASP A 156 -13.56 38.47 -5.62
C ASP A 156 -13.56 37.47 -6.78
N LEU A 157 -13.33 37.93 -8.01
CA LEU A 157 -13.21 37.07 -9.19
C LEU A 157 -11.95 36.20 -9.13
N ASN A 158 -10.80 36.75 -8.73
CA ASN A 158 -9.56 35.98 -8.59
C ASN A 158 -9.70 34.87 -7.53
N ARG A 159 -10.33 35.15 -6.38
CA ARG A 159 -10.61 34.11 -5.36
C ARG A 159 -11.53 33.00 -5.89
N ARG A 160 -12.58 33.35 -6.62
CA ARG A 160 -13.46 32.36 -7.28
C ARG A 160 -12.69 31.51 -8.30
N ALA A 161 -11.81 32.12 -9.10
CA ALA A 161 -10.96 31.40 -10.04
C ALA A 161 -10.01 30.43 -9.32
N GLU A 162 -9.36 30.85 -8.22
CA GLU A 162 -8.51 29.97 -7.42
C GLU A 162 -9.28 28.79 -6.83
N ASP A 163 -10.47 29.02 -6.26
CA ASP A 163 -11.26 27.95 -5.63
C ASP A 163 -11.88 26.99 -6.67
N LEU A 164 -12.25 27.49 -7.85
CA LEU A 164 -12.67 26.66 -8.99
C LEU A 164 -11.50 25.82 -9.53
N ASN A 165 -10.30 26.38 -9.65
CA ASN A 165 -9.11 25.62 -10.07
C ASN A 165 -8.77 24.50 -9.06
N LYS A 166 -8.83 24.77 -7.75
CA LYS A 166 -8.67 23.74 -6.70
C LYS A 166 -9.73 22.64 -6.82
N ARG A 167 -11.00 22.98 -7.14
CA ARG A 167 -12.06 21.99 -7.37
C ARG A 167 -11.84 21.18 -8.65
N ILE A 168 -11.35 21.80 -9.73
CA ILE A 168 -10.99 21.14 -10.99
C ILE A 168 -9.84 20.15 -10.78
N GLU A 169 -8.79 20.53 -10.05
CA GLU A 169 -7.66 19.66 -9.68
C GLU A 169 -8.16 18.45 -8.86
N LEU A 170 -8.99 18.71 -7.83
CA LEU A 170 -9.54 17.67 -6.97
C LEU A 170 -10.45 16.70 -7.74
N LEU A 171 -11.35 17.19 -8.60
CA LEU A 171 -12.24 16.36 -9.42
C LEU A 171 -11.45 15.53 -10.44
N THR A 172 -10.43 16.12 -11.09
CA THR A 172 -9.55 15.40 -12.02
C THR A 172 -8.86 14.23 -11.33
N ARG A 173 -8.30 14.48 -10.13
CA ARG A 173 -7.66 13.44 -9.30
C ARG A 173 -8.67 12.39 -8.79
N GLN A 174 -9.92 12.77 -8.54
CA GLN A 174 -10.97 11.79 -8.22
C GLN A 174 -11.27 10.88 -9.41
N ILE A 175 -11.44 11.42 -10.62
CA ILE A 175 -11.66 10.63 -11.86
C ILE A 175 -10.51 9.63 -12.07
N GLU A 176 -9.26 10.09 -11.95
CA GLU A 176 -8.07 9.21 -12.01
C GLU A 176 -8.14 8.07 -11.00
N LEU A 177 -8.54 8.34 -9.75
CA LEU A 177 -8.66 7.33 -8.71
C LEU A 177 -9.83 6.37 -8.98
N THR A 178 -11.00 6.88 -9.37
CA THR A 178 -12.25 6.12 -9.58
C THR A 178 -12.21 5.17 -10.78
N GLY A 179 -11.49 5.51 -11.85
CA GLY A 179 -11.27 4.58 -12.98
C GLY A 179 -10.46 5.13 -14.15
N GLY A 180 -10.42 6.45 -14.32
CA GLY A 180 -9.65 7.14 -15.36
C GLY A 180 -10.24 7.07 -16.77
N ASP A 181 -9.48 7.58 -17.74
CA ASP A 181 -9.92 7.76 -19.13
C ASP A 181 -9.61 6.53 -20.02
N ALA A 182 -10.22 5.39 -19.68
CA ALA A 182 -10.23 4.24 -20.59
C ALA A 182 -11.15 4.55 -21.80
N ALA A 183 -10.58 4.72 -22.99
CA ALA A 183 -11.34 5.00 -24.21
C ALA A 183 -11.93 3.73 -24.87
N PHE A 184 -11.31 2.58 -24.63
CA PHE A 184 -11.66 1.29 -25.25
C PHE A 184 -11.77 0.20 -24.18
N THR A 185 -12.59 -0.81 -24.45
CA THR A 185 -12.72 -2.01 -23.63
C THR A 185 -12.81 -3.27 -24.50
N ARG A 186 -12.87 -4.43 -23.85
CA ARG A 186 -13.01 -5.76 -24.45
C ARG A 186 -14.47 -6.19 -24.40
N GLN A 187 -15.01 -6.52 -25.57
CA GLN A 187 -16.34 -7.09 -25.72
C GLN A 187 -16.20 -8.59 -25.96
N ALA A 188 -16.74 -9.41 -25.06
CA ALA A 188 -16.89 -10.83 -25.29
C ALA A 188 -18.02 -11.05 -26.32
N VAL A 189 -17.70 -11.75 -27.41
CA VAL A 189 -18.68 -12.16 -28.43
C VAL A 189 -18.78 -13.68 -28.40
N VAL A 190 -20.00 -14.15 -28.17
CA VAL A 190 -20.30 -15.52 -27.77
C VAL A 190 -21.26 -16.14 -28.77
N GLU A 191 -20.88 -17.26 -29.35
CA GLU A 191 -21.74 -18.05 -30.25
C GLU A 191 -22.12 -19.34 -29.52
N LEU A 192 -23.41 -19.59 -29.40
CA LEU A 192 -23.95 -20.81 -28.81
C LEU A 192 -23.96 -21.93 -29.86
N ALA A 193 -23.82 -23.18 -29.40
CA ALA A 193 -23.89 -24.36 -30.26
C ALA A 193 -25.27 -24.57 -30.91
N GLU A 194 -26.32 -24.00 -30.30
CA GLU A 194 -27.69 -23.99 -30.81
C GLU A 194 -28.20 -22.53 -30.86
N PRO A 195 -28.77 -22.06 -31.98
CA PRO A 195 -29.18 -20.67 -32.14
C PRO A 195 -30.45 -20.35 -31.33
N VAL A 196 -30.39 -19.28 -30.52
CA VAL A 196 -31.50 -18.77 -29.72
C VAL A 196 -32.18 -17.59 -30.42
N ASN A 197 -33.47 -17.35 -30.12
CA ASN A 197 -34.29 -16.32 -30.77
C ASN A 197 -34.91 -15.31 -29.77
N GLY A 198 -34.33 -15.22 -28.57
CA GLY A 198 -34.80 -14.38 -27.47
C GLY A 198 -33.72 -14.22 -26.40
N PRO A 199 -33.95 -13.41 -25.36
CA PRO A 199 -32.99 -13.21 -24.29
C PRO A 199 -32.68 -14.51 -23.55
N VAL A 200 -31.40 -14.72 -23.24
CA VAL A 200 -30.91 -15.82 -22.42
C VAL A 200 -30.07 -15.26 -21.27
N THR A 201 -30.27 -15.80 -20.08
CA THR A 201 -29.49 -15.44 -18.90
C THR A 201 -28.07 -15.96 -19.05
N VAL A 202 -27.08 -15.07 -18.93
CA VAL A 202 -25.66 -15.40 -18.93
C VAL A 202 -25.08 -15.10 -17.56
N ARG A 203 -24.41 -16.09 -16.96
CA ARG A 203 -23.62 -15.94 -15.73
C ARG A 203 -22.15 -15.91 -16.11
N TYR A 204 -21.42 -14.90 -15.65
CA TYR A 204 -20.01 -14.77 -15.95
C TYR A 204 -19.22 -14.21 -14.77
N ALA A 205 -17.93 -14.51 -14.74
CA ALA A 205 -17.01 -14.06 -13.71
C ALA A 205 -15.67 -13.66 -14.32
N TYR A 206 -15.04 -12.63 -13.78
CA TYR A 206 -13.76 -12.10 -14.27
C TYR A 206 -12.95 -11.44 -13.14
N SER A 207 -11.64 -11.35 -13.32
CA SER A 207 -10.71 -10.65 -12.44
C SER A 207 -10.58 -9.18 -12.81
N LEU A 208 -10.62 -8.29 -11.83
CA LEU A 208 -10.20 -6.89 -11.92
C LEU A 208 -8.83 -6.72 -11.25
N ASP A 209 -7.84 -6.23 -11.99
CA ASP A 209 -6.48 -5.98 -11.46
C ASP A 209 -6.37 -4.66 -10.68
N ASN A 210 -7.37 -3.78 -10.77
CA ASN A 210 -7.36 -2.44 -10.16
C ASN A 210 -8.24 -2.31 -8.91
N ALA A 211 -8.71 -3.44 -8.39
CA ALA A 211 -9.43 -3.57 -7.13
C ALA A 211 -8.70 -4.53 -6.18
N GLY A 212 -9.08 -4.58 -4.91
CA GLY A 212 -8.48 -5.47 -3.92
C GLY A 212 -8.67 -4.99 -2.49
N TRP A 213 -8.01 -5.66 -1.55
CA TRP A 213 -7.99 -5.24 -0.14
C TRP A 213 -6.64 -5.56 0.51
N ARG A 214 -6.36 -4.93 1.66
CA ARG A 214 -5.23 -5.28 2.52
C ARG A 214 -5.58 -5.18 4.00
N PRO A 215 -4.99 -6.00 4.87
CA PRO A 215 -5.14 -5.87 6.30
C PRO A 215 -4.39 -4.63 6.81
N VAL A 216 -5.05 -3.86 7.68
CA VAL A 216 -4.45 -2.73 8.40
C VAL A 216 -4.78 -2.87 9.88
N TYR A 217 -3.77 -2.73 10.73
CA TYR A 217 -3.88 -3.00 12.16
C TYR A 217 -3.75 -1.73 12.99
N ARG A 218 -4.42 -1.72 14.14
CA ARG A 218 -4.09 -0.86 15.28
C ARG A 218 -3.77 -1.75 16.47
N LEU A 219 -2.54 -1.65 16.97
CA LEU A 219 -2.04 -2.41 18.12
C LEU A 219 -1.74 -1.43 19.25
N GLU A 220 -2.41 -1.59 20.39
CA GLU A 220 -2.31 -0.68 21.52
C GLU A 220 -1.89 -1.42 22.80
N ALA A 221 -0.63 -1.25 23.19
CA ALA A 221 -0.10 -1.79 24.43
C ALA A 221 -0.68 -1.05 25.64
N ARG A 222 -1.15 -1.81 26.63
CA ARG A 222 -1.58 -1.32 27.94
C ARG A 222 -0.79 -2.03 29.07
N PRO A 223 0.49 -1.69 29.30
CA PRO A 223 1.34 -2.35 30.30
C PRO A 223 1.00 -2.01 31.76
N GLY A 224 -0.14 -1.37 32.01
CA GLY A 224 -0.74 -1.21 33.35
C GLY A 224 -1.94 -2.11 33.58
N GLU A 225 -2.34 -2.86 32.55
CA GLU A 225 -3.54 -3.70 32.48
C GLU A 225 -3.22 -5.09 31.88
N ASP A 226 -1.91 -5.40 31.73
CA ASP A 226 -1.34 -6.64 31.19
C ASP A 226 -2.02 -7.16 29.89
N ARG A 227 -2.34 -6.22 28.99
CA ARG A 227 -3.04 -6.49 27.72
C ARG A 227 -2.53 -5.66 26.53
N VAL A 228 -2.75 -6.18 25.34
CA VAL A 228 -2.64 -5.49 24.04
C VAL A 228 -4.00 -5.52 23.38
N ASP A 229 -4.55 -4.35 23.07
CA ASP A 229 -5.77 -4.25 22.25
C ASP A 229 -5.40 -4.28 20.76
N LEU A 230 -5.94 -5.26 20.04
CA LEU A 230 -5.77 -5.47 18.60
C LEU A 230 -7.06 -5.12 17.88
N ASN A 231 -6.99 -4.21 16.91
CA ASN A 231 -8.06 -4.00 15.95
C ASN A 231 -7.51 -4.28 14.54
N LEU A 232 -8.22 -5.11 13.79
CA LEU A 232 -7.93 -5.41 12.38
C LEU A 232 -9.04 -4.79 11.51
N GLU A 233 -8.63 -3.93 10.59
CA GLU A 233 -9.45 -3.33 9.55
C GLU A 233 -9.03 -3.89 8.18
N ALA A 234 -9.98 -4.15 7.29
CA ALA A 234 -9.72 -4.24 5.88
C ALA A 234 -9.67 -2.84 5.28
N GLU A 235 -8.61 -2.50 4.56
CA GLU A 235 -8.57 -1.33 3.67
C GLU A 235 -8.76 -1.81 2.23
N LEU A 236 -9.95 -1.52 1.69
CA LEU A 236 -10.41 -1.91 0.37
C LEU A 236 -10.10 -0.80 -0.63
N TRP A 237 -9.83 -1.16 -1.88
CA TRP A 237 -9.87 -0.23 -3.01
C TRP A 237 -10.58 -0.91 -4.19
N GLN A 238 -11.32 -0.14 -4.97
CA GLN A 238 -11.76 -0.57 -6.29
C GLN A 238 -11.81 0.64 -7.22
N ARG A 239 -11.35 0.44 -8.45
CA ARG A 239 -11.17 1.49 -9.45
C ARG A 239 -11.86 1.11 -10.76
N SER A 240 -12.94 0.33 -10.66
CA SER A 240 -13.65 -0.24 -11.82
C SER A 240 -14.36 0.82 -12.67
N GLY A 241 -14.63 1.99 -12.09
CA GLY A 241 -15.46 3.05 -12.64
C GLY A 241 -16.93 3.01 -12.21
N GLU A 242 -17.36 1.91 -11.58
CA GLU A 242 -18.75 1.66 -11.17
C GLU A 242 -18.87 1.51 -9.65
N ASP A 243 -19.94 2.04 -9.04
CA ASP A 243 -20.20 1.88 -7.61
C ASP A 243 -20.91 0.55 -7.31
N TRP A 244 -20.28 -0.32 -6.54
CA TRP A 244 -20.90 -1.57 -6.10
C TRP A 244 -21.88 -1.28 -4.97
N THR A 245 -23.17 -1.54 -5.18
CA THR A 245 -24.25 -1.21 -4.22
C THR A 245 -24.95 -2.49 -3.77
N GLY A 246 -25.02 -2.74 -2.47
CA GLY A 246 -25.67 -3.91 -1.88
C GLY A 246 -25.05 -5.28 -2.25
N VAL A 247 -23.81 -5.31 -2.75
CA VAL A 247 -23.19 -6.51 -3.32
C VAL A 247 -22.69 -7.45 -2.22
N PRO A 248 -23.00 -8.77 -2.27
CA PRO A 248 -22.38 -9.76 -1.38
C PRO A 248 -20.86 -9.76 -1.51
N LEU A 249 -20.18 -9.36 -0.43
CA LEU A 249 -18.74 -9.09 -0.45
C LEU A 249 -17.97 -10.05 0.46
N ALA A 250 -17.03 -10.78 -0.13
CA ALA A 250 -16.07 -11.62 0.58
C ALA A 250 -14.64 -11.06 0.45
N LEU A 251 -13.81 -11.33 1.46
CA LEU A 251 -12.37 -11.09 1.46
C LEU A 251 -11.62 -12.42 1.58
N SER A 252 -10.45 -12.54 0.94
CA SER A 252 -9.53 -13.68 1.02
C SER A 252 -8.09 -13.19 1.18
N THR A 253 -7.26 -13.85 1.99
CA THR A 253 -5.80 -13.60 1.99
C THR A 253 -5.08 -14.31 0.84
N ALA A 254 -5.65 -15.38 0.28
CA ALA A 254 -5.16 -16.00 -0.95
C ALA A 254 -5.43 -15.09 -2.16
N ASP A 255 -4.42 -14.91 -3.02
CA ASP A 255 -4.59 -14.40 -4.38
C ASP A 255 -4.80 -15.60 -5.33
N PRO A 256 -6.00 -15.78 -5.93
CA PRO A 256 -6.30 -16.90 -6.82
C PRO A 256 -5.41 -16.98 -8.07
N ARG A 257 -4.66 -15.92 -8.39
CA ARG A 257 -3.73 -15.86 -9.53
C ARG A 257 -2.31 -16.33 -9.19
N GLN A 258 -2.01 -16.68 -7.93
CA GLN A 258 -0.70 -17.27 -7.61
C GLN A 258 -0.56 -18.65 -8.25
N GLY A 259 0.49 -18.80 -9.06
CA GLY A 259 0.74 -20.01 -9.86
C GLY A 259 0.83 -21.27 -9.00
N MET A 260 0.15 -22.31 -9.44
CA MET A 260 0.08 -23.62 -8.78
C MET A 260 1.29 -24.52 -9.16
N ILE A 261 2.11 -24.10 -10.13
CA ILE A 261 3.42 -24.68 -10.45
C ILE A 261 4.52 -23.93 -9.66
N PRO A 262 5.32 -24.63 -8.84
CA PRO A 262 6.45 -24.02 -8.15
C PRO A 262 7.51 -23.45 -9.12
N PRO A 263 8.17 -22.33 -8.78
CA PRO A 263 9.27 -21.81 -9.58
C PRO A 263 10.41 -22.83 -9.68
N ARG A 264 11.03 -22.95 -10.86
CA ARG A 264 12.13 -23.89 -11.08
C ARG A 264 13.33 -23.48 -10.23
N LEU A 265 13.85 -24.43 -9.45
CA LEU A 265 15.08 -24.25 -8.67
C LEU A 265 16.26 -23.94 -9.61
N SER A 266 17.00 -22.87 -9.29
CA SER A 266 18.28 -22.57 -9.93
C SER A 266 19.39 -23.46 -9.37
N GLU A 267 20.41 -23.74 -10.19
CA GLU A 267 21.54 -24.58 -9.76
C GLU A 267 22.35 -23.89 -8.64
N TRP A 268 22.44 -24.53 -7.48
CA TRP A 268 23.25 -24.04 -6.36
C TRP A 268 24.75 -24.35 -6.59
N LEU A 269 25.35 -23.61 -7.54
CA LEU A 269 26.72 -23.81 -8.00
C LEU A 269 27.77 -23.31 -7.00
N ILE A 270 28.02 -24.09 -5.94
CA ILE A 270 29.17 -23.93 -5.06
C ILE A 270 30.45 -24.13 -5.87
N ARG A 271 31.14 -23.03 -6.18
CA ARG A 271 32.40 -23.01 -6.94
C ARG A 271 33.49 -22.32 -6.11
N PRO A 272 34.75 -22.78 -6.16
CA PRO A 272 35.86 -22.06 -5.55
C PRO A 272 35.87 -20.60 -6.04
N ARG A 273 35.99 -19.64 -5.11
CA ARG A 273 36.16 -18.22 -5.46
C ARG A 273 37.35 -18.12 -6.43
N PRO A 274 37.17 -17.61 -7.66
CA PRO A 274 38.27 -17.47 -8.60
C PRO A 274 39.40 -16.69 -7.96
N ALA A 275 40.66 -17.14 -8.16
CA ALA A 275 41.82 -16.36 -7.75
C ALA A 275 41.70 -14.97 -8.38
N ALA A 276 41.73 -13.92 -7.56
CA ALA A 276 41.53 -12.56 -8.04
C ALA A 276 42.58 -12.25 -9.13
N PRO A 277 42.17 -11.80 -10.33
CA PRO A 277 43.12 -11.57 -11.41
C PRO A 277 44.14 -10.52 -10.96
N GLN A 278 45.42 -10.88 -10.98
CA GLN A 278 46.49 -9.91 -10.75
C GLN A 278 46.35 -8.78 -11.80
N PRO A 279 46.57 -7.50 -11.42
CA PRO A 279 46.35 -6.38 -12.30
C PRO A 279 47.40 -6.33 -13.42
N ALA A 280 47.13 -7.06 -14.50
CA ALA A 280 47.89 -6.98 -15.74
C ALA A 280 47.82 -5.54 -16.30
N ALA A 281 48.94 -5.03 -16.78
CA ALA A 281 49.03 -3.67 -17.31
C ALA A 281 48.08 -3.48 -18.50
N ARG A 282 47.29 -2.40 -18.50
CA ARG A 282 46.35 -2.08 -19.57
C ARG A 282 47.09 -1.74 -20.86
N SER A 283 47.08 -2.65 -21.84
CA SER A 283 47.34 -2.32 -23.24
C SER A 283 46.06 -1.79 -23.89
N ALA A 284 46.14 -0.63 -24.53
CA ALA A 284 44.98 0.00 -25.17
C ALA A 284 44.81 -0.52 -26.60
N ASN A 285 44.04 -1.61 -26.78
CA ASN A 285 43.33 -1.89 -28.04
C ASN A 285 42.33 -3.07 -27.91
N GLN A 286 41.13 -2.77 -27.42
CA GLN A 286 39.90 -3.38 -27.93
C GLN A 286 38.69 -2.51 -27.54
N MET A 287 38.00 -1.99 -28.55
CA MET A 287 36.69 -1.35 -28.43
C MET A 287 35.66 -2.21 -29.19
N LEU A 288 34.38 -1.87 -29.01
CA LEU A 288 33.22 -2.33 -29.80
C LEU A 288 32.83 -3.81 -29.61
N LEU A 289 31.74 -4.04 -28.86
CA LEU A 289 30.45 -4.27 -29.52
C LEU A 289 29.25 -3.97 -28.59
N SER A 290 28.18 -3.43 -29.19
CA SER A 290 26.78 -3.40 -28.68
C SER A 290 26.48 -2.63 -27.38
N ALA A 291 25.22 -2.22 -27.24
CA ALA A 291 24.68 -1.42 -26.13
C ALA A 291 23.17 -1.68 -25.95
N ALA A 292 22.60 -1.10 -24.89
CA ALA A 292 21.18 -1.06 -24.51
C ALA A 292 20.59 -2.33 -23.85
N PRO A 293 19.51 -2.20 -23.05
CA PRO A 293 19.02 -3.25 -22.14
C PRO A 293 17.66 -3.84 -22.55
N GLU A 294 17.20 -4.85 -21.81
CA GLU A 294 15.82 -5.36 -21.89
C GLU A 294 15.29 -5.79 -20.50
N ALA A 295 13.98 -6.00 -20.38
CA ALA A 295 13.26 -6.20 -19.12
C ALA A 295 12.16 -7.28 -19.25
N ALA A 296 11.46 -7.55 -18.13
CA ALA A 296 10.33 -8.50 -18.01
C ALA A 296 10.72 -10.01 -18.10
N MET A 297 9.99 -10.97 -17.52
CA MET A 297 8.95 -10.96 -16.46
C MET A 297 8.83 -12.35 -15.78
N MET A 298 7.96 -12.47 -14.78
CA MET A 298 7.41 -13.75 -14.26
C MET A 298 6.49 -14.41 -15.31
N ALA A 299 5.94 -15.64 -15.21
CA ALA A 299 6.14 -16.94 -14.51
C ALA A 299 5.26 -17.97 -15.29
N ASP A 300 4.97 -19.21 -14.82
CA ASP A 300 3.63 -19.81 -15.11
C ASP A 300 3.18 -21.10 -14.36
N MET A 301 1.84 -21.22 -14.26
CA MET A 301 0.93 -22.38 -14.47
C MET A 301 0.16 -23.08 -13.32
N SER A 302 -0.88 -23.87 -13.71
CA SER A 302 -2.03 -24.42 -12.93
C SER A 302 -2.18 -25.96 -13.11
N SER A 303 -3.22 -26.75 -12.73
CA SER A 303 -4.60 -26.64 -12.16
C SER A 303 -4.96 -27.99 -11.43
N ALA A 304 -6.16 -28.49 -11.04
CA ALA A 304 -7.62 -28.19 -11.02
C ALA A 304 -8.33 -29.31 -10.15
N ALA A 305 -9.64 -29.39 -9.84
CA ALA A 305 -10.73 -28.42 -9.51
C ALA A 305 -12.07 -29.18 -9.21
N GLY A 306 -12.91 -28.70 -8.26
CA GLY A 306 -14.34 -29.10 -8.10
C GLY A 306 -14.72 -30.03 -6.92
N LYS A 307 -15.97 -30.09 -6.39
CA LYS A 307 -17.23 -29.33 -6.68
C LYS A 307 -18.23 -29.34 -5.48
N ALA A 308 -18.87 -28.18 -5.23
CA ALA A 308 -20.24 -27.92 -4.70
C ALA A 308 -20.65 -28.07 -3.20
N SER A 309 -21.16 -26.93 -2.68
CA SER A 309 -22.32 -26.70 -1.76
C SER A 309 -22.14 -26.46 -0.23
N ALA A 310 -22.86 -25.43 0.24
CA ALA A 310 -23.15 -24.99 1.63
C ALA A 310 -21.99 -24.40 2.48
N PRO A 311 -22.25 -23.40 3.36
CA PRO A 311 -21.20 -22.63 4.04
C PRO A 311 -20.77 -23.22 5.39
N LEU A 312 -19.51 -23.00 5.75
CA LEU A 312 -18.96 -23.24 7.08
C LEU A 312 -17.74 -22.32 7.31
N TYR A 313 -17.51 -21.88 8.55
CA TYR A 313 -16.15 -21.51 8.97
C TYR A 313 -15.31 -22.78 8.96
N LEU A 314 -14.30 -22.85 8.09
CA LEU A 314 -13.50 -24.06 7.93
C LEU A 314 -12.24 -24.00 8.81
N ASP A 315 -12.36 -24.57 10.01
CA ASP A 315 -11.19 -24.91 10.83
C ASP A 315 -10.27 -25.83 10.00
N GLY A 316 -9.00 -25.44 9.86
CA GLY A 316 -8.03 -26.10 8.98
C GLY A 316 -7.93 -25.59 7.53
N ALA A 317 -8.53 -24.45 7.17
CA ALA A 317 -8.20 -23.78 5.90
C ALA A 317 -6.76 -23.21 5.91
N SER A 318 -6.02 -23.35 4.80
CA SER A 318 -4.65 -22.82 4.67
C SER A 318 -4.56 -21.32 4.40
N PHE A 319 -5.70 -20.63 4.30
CA PHE A 319 -5.84 -19.21 4.05
C PHE A 319 -7.05 -18.67 4.81
N GLU A 320 -7.02 -17.39 5.16
CA GLU A 320 -8.10 -16.71 5.87
C GLU A 320 -9.10 -16.10 4.89
N SER A 321 -10.38 -16.10 5.26
CA SER A 321 -11.43 -15.43 4.51
C SER A 321 -12.52 -14.88 5.44
N TRP A 322 -13.16 -13.79 5.01
CA TRP A 322 -14.25 -13.13 5.73
C TRP A 322 -15.42 -12.90 4.77
N ASP A 323 -16.60 -13.43 5.11
CA ASP A 323 -17.86 -13.00 4.50
C ASP A 323 -18.34 -11.74 5.23
N LEU A 324 -18.49 -10.64 4.50
CA LEU A 324 -18.95 -9.36 5.03
C LEU A 324 -20.44 -9.13 4.78
N GLY A 325 -21.11 -10.03 4.06
CA GLY A 325 -22.47 -9.88 3.57
C GLY A 325 -22.63 -8.79 2.51
N PRO A 326 -23.86 -8.33 2.23
CA PRO A 326 -24.14 -7.20 1.34
C PRO A 326 -23.43 -5.92 1.78
N ARG A 327 -22.68 -5.27 0.88
CA ARG A 327 -21.95 -4.02 1.13
C ARG A 327 -22.04 -3.05 -0.04
N ASP A 328 -21.94 -1.78 0.29
CA ASP A 328 -21.69 -0.69 -0.65
C ASP A 328 -20.18 -0.43 -0.68
N VAL A 329 -19.57 -0.45 -1.87
CA VAL A 329 -18.14 -0.21 -2.11
C VAL A 329 -17.98 0.78 -3.27
N PRO A 330 -17.88 2.09 -2.99
CA PRO A 330 -17.77 3.10 -4.03
C PRO A 330 -16.42 3.04 -4.75
N ALA A 331 -16.39 3.52 -5.98
CA ALA A 331 -15.19 3.54 -6.82
C ALA A 331 -14.25 4.72 -6.49
N GLY A 332 -12.97 4.43 -6.29
CA GLY A 332 -11.89 5.41 -6.11
C GLY A 332 -11.25 5.40 -4.72
N PRO A 333 -11.59 6.32 -3.80
CA PRO A 333 -10.93 6.42 -2.50
C PRO A 333 -11.09 5.15 -1.65
N SER A 334 -10.03 4.73 -0.95
CA SER A 334 -10.03 3.49 -0.17
C SER A 334 -11.03 3.53 0.99
N LEU A 335 -11.86 2.48 1.08
CA LEU A 335 -12.83 2.26 2.15
C LEU A 335 -12.20 1.41 3.26
N ARG A 336 -12.51 1.71 4.53
CA ARG A 336 -12.09 0.89 5.67
C ARG A 336 -13.27 0.22 6.35
N LEU A 337 -13.18 -1.09 6.54
CA LEU A 337 -14.18 -1.90 7.22
C LEU A 337 -13.54 -2.65 8.41
N PRO A 338 -14.11 -2.62 9.62
CA PRO A 338 -13.60 -3.42 10.73
C PRO A 338 -13.87 -4.90 10.48
N LEU A 339 -12.85 -5.75 10.66
CA LEU A 339 -12.97 -7.21 10.60
C LEU A 339 -13.02 -7.82 12.00
N GLU A 340 -12.04 -7.48 12.84
CA GLU A 340 -11.84 -8.11 14.15
C GLU A 340 -11.39 -7.08 15.19
N ARG A 341 -11.79 -7.31 16.45
CA ARG A 341 -11.27 -6.61 17.62
C ARG A 341 -11.09 -7.62 18.75
N ASP A 342 -9.90 -7.64 19.34
CA ASP A 342 -9.59 -8.53 20.47
C ASP A 342 -8.72 -7.80 21.51
N THR A 343 -8.79 -8.28 22.75
CA THR A 343 -8.00 -7.81 23.89
C THR A 343 -7.15 -8.98 24.36
N LEU A 344 -5.93 -9.06 23.82
CA LEU A 344 -5.01 -10.15 24.07
C LEU A 344 -4.24 -9.88 25.38
N LYS A 345 -4.23 -10.83 26.31
CA LYS A 345 -3.38 -10.77 27.50
C LYS A 345 -1.90 -10.81 27.10
N ALA A 346 -1.04 -10.07 27.78
CA ALA A 346 0.36 -9.93 27.38
C ALA A 346 1.33 -9.71 28.56
N GLU A 347 2.46 -10.42 28.53
CA GLU A 347 3.60 -10.20 29.43
C GLU A 347 4.52 -9.12 28.86
N PHE A 348 4.61 -7.96 29.54
CA PHE A 348 5.44 -6.85 29.09
C PHE A 348 6.86 -6.90 29.65
N SER A 349 7.87 -6.74 28.79
CA SER A 349 9.26 -6.60 29.21
C SER A 349 10.07 -5.70 28.28
N TYR A 350 11.09 -5.06 28.86
CA TYR A 350 11.93 -4.08 28.17
C TYR A 350 13.23 -4.70 27.67
N LEU A 351 13.49 -4.64 26.37
CA LEU A 351 14.74 -5.11 25.77
C LEU A 351 15.78 -3.98 25.73
N LEU A 352 16.94 -4.19 26.33
CA LEU A 352 18.11 -3.30 26.27
C LEU A 352 19.32 -4.00 25.66
N ARG A 353 20.04 -3.31 24.77
CA ARG A 353 21.31 -3.76 24.17
C ARG A 353 22.36 -2.64 24.33
N PRO A 354 22.98 -2.49 25.51
CA PRO A 354 23.80 -1.30 25.85
C PRO A 354 24.94 -1.01 24.87
N SER A 355 25.59 -2.03 24.32
CA SER A 355 26.61 -1.93 23.26
C SER A 355 26.08 -1.42 21.90
N ARG A 356 24.76 -1.32 21.73
CA ARG A 356 24.08 -0.81 20.53
C ARG A 356 23.30 0.48 20.77
N GLY A 357 22.98 0.82 22.02
CA GLY A 357 22.34 2.08 22.39
C GLY A 357 21.73 2.08 23.79
N GLU A 358 21.48 3.28 24.32
CA GLU A 358 21.06 3.48 25.72
C GLU A 358 19.56 3.25 25.97
N GLY A 359 18.71 3.40 24.96
CA GLY A 359 17.24 3.34 25.11
C GLY A 359 16.67 1.94 24.98
N ALA A 360 15.74 1.58 25.87
CA ALA A 360 15.05 0.29 25.84
C ALA A 360 13.97 0.26 24.73
N TYR A 361 13.64 -0.95 24.28
CA TYR A 361 12.46 -1.22 23.47
C TYR A 361 11.39 -1.89 24.33
N LEU A 362 10.16 -1.38 24.32
CA LEU A 362 9.03 -2.06 24.94
C LEU A 362 8.65 -3.26 24.09
N SER A 363 8.59 -4.45 24.70
CA SER A 363 8.07 -5.66 24.06
C SER A 363 6.92 -6.25 24.87
N ALA A 364 6.00 -6.88 24.17
CA ALA A 364 4.88 -7.63 24.74
C ALA A 364 4.96 -9.05 24.19
N LYS A 365 4.97 -10.05 25.07
CA LYS A 365 4.75 -11.45 24.68
C LYS A 365 3.26 -11.74 24.87
N LEU A 366 2.55 -12.01 23.79
CA LEU A 366 1.12 -12.31 23.82
C LEU A 366 0.87 -13.70 24.43
N ASP A 367 -0.19 -13.80 25.21
CA ASP A 367 -0.78 -15.03 25.70
C ASP A 367 -1.87 -15.44 24.72
N MET A 368 -1.55 -16.36 23.80
CA MET A 368 -2.43 -16.77 22.71
C MET A 368 -2.61 -18.29 22.69
N PRO A 369 -3.84 -18.79 22.44
CA PRO A 369 -4.04 -20.17 22.04
C PRO A 369 -3.42 -20.41 20.65
N GLU A 370 -2.91 -21.62 20.43
CA GLU A 370 -2.40 -22.05 19.12
C GLU A 370 -3.46 -21.92 18.01
N LEU A 371 -3.01 -21.83 16.76
CA LEU A 371 -3.80 -21.77 15.51
C LEU A 371 -4.32 -20.40 15.01
N ARG A 372 -4.15 -19.26 15.72
CA ARG A 372 -4.39 -17.94 15.06
C ARG A 372 -3.22 -17.50 14.19
N HIS A 373 -3.54 -17.05 12.98
CA HIS A 373 -2.67 -16.27 12.09
C HIS A 373 -3.22 -14.83 12.00
N TYR A 374 -2.35 -13.89 11.68
CA TYR A 374 -2.70 -12.52 11.32
C TYR A 374 -1.84 -12.11 10.09
N PRO A 375 -2.45 -11.89 8.91
CA PRO A 375 -1.75 -11.72 7.64
C PRO A 375 -0.96 -10.41 7.55
N GLY A 376 0.08 -10.40 6.73
CA GLY A 376 0.99 -9.25 6.57
C GLY A 376 0.29 -7.95 6.15
N GLY A 377 0.39 -6.92 7.00
CA GLY A 377 -0.23 -5.61 6.80
C GLY A 377 0.55 -4.46 7.42
N GLU A 378 -0.01 -3.25 7.35
CA GLU A 378 0.53 -2.06 8.02
C GLU A 378 -0.10 -1.92 9.42
N ALA A 379 0.70 -1.78 10.47
CA ALA A 379 0.21 -1.55 11.83
C ALA A 379 0.54 -0.14 12.34
N LEU A 380 -0.45 0.50 12.97
CA LEU A 380 -0.25 1.65 13.85
C LEU A 380 -0.03 1.15 15.29
N PHE A 381 1.13 1.45 15.86
CA PHE A 381 1.52 1.05 17.21
C PHE A 381 1.29 2.18 18.21
N LEU A 382 0.63 1.87 19.32
CA LEU A 382 0.41 2.78 20.44
C LEU A 382 0.81 2.16 21.77
N VAL A 383 1.15 3.01 22.74
CA VAL A 383 1.40 2.64 24.13
C VAL A 383 0.61 3.59 25.03
N ASP A 384 -0.23 3.03 25.91
CA ASP A 384 -1.09 3.76 26.85
C ASP A 384 -1.91 4.90 26.17
N GLY A 385 -2.28 4.70 24.90
CA GLY A 385 -3.05 5.63 24.05
C GLY A 385 -2.22 6.59 23.17
N VAL A 386 -0.90 6.63 23.33
CA VAL A 386 0.01 7.49 22.56
C VAL A 386 0.57 6.74 21.35
N SER A 387 0.48 7.33 20.15
CA SER A 387 1.05 6.77 18.91
C SER A 387 2.58 6.80 18.94
N VAL A 388 3.23 5.64 18.86
CA VAL A 388 4.70 5.52 18.80
C VAL A 388 5.20 5.48 17.35
N GLY A 389 4.42 4.92 16.42
CA GLY A 389 4.76 4.92 15.00
C GLY A 389 3.97 3.90 14.18
N LYS A 390 4.42 3.68 12.95
CA LYS A 390 3.92 2.62 12.06
C LYS A 390 5.03 1.69 11.63
N ALA A 391 4.72 0.40 11.46
CA ALA A 391 5.60 -0.59 10.86
C ALA A 391 4.79 -1.73 10.21
N PRO A 392 5.38 -2.56 9.35
CA PRO A 392 4.77 -3.82 8.94
C PRO A 392 4.49 -4.72 10.14
N PHE A 393 3.39 -5.47 10.08
CA PHE A 393 2.99 -6.43 11.11
C PHE A 393 2.41 -7.70 10.45
N SER A 394 2.73 -8.83 11.06
CA SER A 394 2.23 -10.17 10.76
C SER A 394 2.44 -11.03 12.00
N LEU A 395 1.58 -12.00 12.25
CA LEU A 395 1.75 -12.95 13.36
C LEU A 395 1.39 -14.36 12.89
N SER A 396 2.15 -15.37 13.29
CA SER A 396 1.93 -16.75 12.85
C SER A 396 2.57 -17.76 13.80
N GLY A 397 1.75 -18.67 14.36
CA GLY A 397 2.23 -19.81 15.14
C GLY A 397 3.03 -19.40 16.38
N ASP A 398 4.34 -19.59 16.32
CA ASP A 398 5.22 -19.57 17.50
C ASP A 398 5.68 -18.17 17.93
N ASP A 399 5.77 -17.20 17.01
CA ASP A 399 6.19 -15.83 17.38
C ASP A 399 5.02 -15.02 17.94
N SER A 400 5.03 -14.89 19.26
CA SER A 400 4.08 -14.13 20.06
C SER A 400 4.65 -12.77 20.54
N ARG A 401 5.85 -12.36 20.12
CA ARG A 401 6.53 -11.16 20.66
C ARG A 401 6.42 -9.93 19.75
N ILE A 402 5.58 -8.98 20.15
CA ILE A 402 5.43 -7.68 19.50
C ILE A 402 6.36 -6.65 20.16
N TYR A 403 7.00 -5.80 19.36
CA TYR A 403 7.81 -4.66 19.83
C TYR A 403 7.11 -3.33 19.53
N PHE A 404 6.87 -2.52 20.57
CA PHE A 404 6.11 -1.27 20.51
C PHE A 404 7.00 -0.02 20.34
N GLY A 405 8.24 -0.19 19.87
CA GLY A 405 9.22 0.90 19.72
C GLY A 405 10.02 1.18 21.00
N ARG A 406 10.66 2.36 21.06
CA ARG A 406 11.56 2.75 22.16
C ARG A 406 10.82 3.47 23.28
N ASP A 407 11.19 3.16 24.53
CA ASP A 407 10.73 3.86 25.73
C ASP A 407 11.88 4.68 26.35
N PRO A 408 11.80 6.04 26.35
CA PRO A 408 12.85 6.90 26.90
C PRO A 408 12.88 6.94 28.45
N GLN A 409 11.90 6.33 29.13
CA GLN A 409 11.86 6.21 30.58
C GLN A 409 12.63 4.99 31.09
N VAL A 410 12.98 4.02 30.23
CA VAL A 410 13.83 2.88 30.59
C VAL A 410 15.14 2.92 29.78
N THR A 411 16.27 3.09 30.46
CA THR A 411 17.57 3.36 29.80
C THR A 411 18.74 2.64 30.49
N ALA A 412 19.74 2.18 29.74
CA ALA A 412 21.02 1.70 30.28
C ALA A 412 22.17 2.68 29.99
N VAL A 413 23.12 2.77 30.92
CA VAL A 413 24.45 3.35 30.72
C VAL A 413 25.49 2.26 30.96
N MET A 414 26.34 1.99 29.96
CA MET A 414 27.45 1.04 30.04
C MET A 414 28.77 1.79 30.22
N LYS A 415 29.39 1.68 31.40
CA LYS A 415 30.66 2.33 31.73
C LYS A 415 31.78 1.30 31.83
N ARG A 416 32.84 1.45 31.04
CA ARG A 416 34.08 0.67 31.20
C ARG A 416 34.85 1.21 32.42
N ASN A 417 35.04 0.39 33.45
CA ASN A 417 35.71 0.76 34.69
C ASN A 417 37.22 0.57 34.63
N SER A 418 37.67 -0.52 33.98
CA SER A 418 39.08 -0.75 33.72
C SER A 418 39.31 -1.54 32.42
N GLN A 419 40.51 -1.37 31.88
CA GLN A 419 41.09 -2.25 30.89
C GLN A 419 42.53 -2.49 31.31
N GLN A 420 42.86 -3.72 31.69
CA GLN A 420 44.19 -4.11 32.16
C GLN A 420 44.77 -5.15 31.22
N SER A 421 45.96 -4.89 30.69
CA SER A 421 46.79 -5.85 29.95
C SER A 421 48.04 -6.18 30.77
N GLY A 422 48.25 -7.46 31.04
CA GLY A 422 49.34 -7.96 31.88
C GLY A 422 50.07 -9.11 31.22
N LYS A 423 51.40 -9.03 31.13
CA LYS A 423 52.27 -10.17 30.78
C LYS A 423 52.74 -10.81 32.08
N GLN A 424 52.30 -12.05 32.34
CA GLN A 424 52.42 -12.65 33.67
C GLN A 424 53.24 -13.95 33.62
N GLY A 425 54.42 -13.92 34.23
CA GLY A 425 55.28 -15.10 34.43
C GLY A 425 56.53 -15.14 33.56
N ILE A 426 57.60 -15.73 34.12
CA ILE A 426 58.89 -15.98 33.44
C ILE A 426 58.93 -17.41 32.85
N ILE A 427 58.00 -18.28 33.28
CA ILE A 427 57.98 -19.73 32.96
C ILE A 427 56.90 -20.08 31.93
N ASP A 428 55.77 -19.35 31.91
CA ASP A 428 54.65 -19.55 30.99
C ASP A 428 54.34 -18.20 30.33
N ARG A 429 54.51 -18.10 29.00
CA ARG A 429 54.51 -16.80 28.29
C ARG A 429 53.10 -16.41 27.87
N LYS A 430 52.25 -16.07 28.84
CA LYS A 430 50.87 -15.62 28.61
C LYS A 430 50.69 -14.12 28.78
N GLN A 431 49.87 -13.56 27.90
CA GLN A 431 49.32 -12.21 28.01
C GLN A 431 47.85 -12.30 28.38
N THR A 432 47.47 -11.55 29.40
CA THR A 432 46.12 -11.52 29.95
C THR A 432 45.53 -10.13 29.72
N TYR A 433 44.36 -10.08 29.11
CA TYR A 433 43.52 -8.90 28.97
C TYR A 433 42.33 -9.02 29.92
N THR A 434 41.87 -7.91 30.48
CA THR A 434 40.68 -7.88 31.32
C THR A 434 39.96 -6.56 31.13
N TRP A 435 38.66 -6.67 30.84
CA TRP A 435 37.73 -5.55 30.73
C TRP A 435 36.66 -5.69 31.81
N ASP A 436 36.35 -4.58 32.46
CA ASP A 436 35.39 -4.48 33.57
C ASP A 436 34.36 -3.40 33.23
N TRP A 437 33.07 -3.71 33.35
CA TRP A 437 31.97 -2.82 33.01
C TRP A 437 30.88 -2.80 34.08
N ASP A 438 30.45 -1.58 34.47
CA ASP A 438 29.15 -1.37 35.11
C ASP A 438 28.10 -1.09 34.02
N ILE A 439 27.11 -1.96 33.87
CA ILE A 439 25.91 -1.70 33.08
C ILE A 439 24.79 -1.30 34.05
N THR A 440 24.52 0.00 34.18
CA THR A 440 23.45 0.51 35.06
C THR A 440 22.18 0.77 34.27
N VAL A 441 21.14 0.00 34.57
CA VAL A 441 19.78 0.16 34.04
C VAL A 441 18.97 1.07 34.98
N PHE A 442 18.28 2.05 34.40
CA PHE A 442 17.44 3.02 35.10
C PHE A 442 15.98 2.87 34.66
N ASN A 443 15.07 2.86 35.63
CA ASN A 443 13.62 2.93 35.42
C ASN A 443 13.09 4.28 35.94
N LYS A 444 12.52 5.10 35.04
CA LYS A 444 11.89 6.40 35.34
C LYS A 444 10.36 6.33 35.35
N HIS A 445 9.76 5.14 35.28
CA HIS A 445 8.32 4.94 35.46
C HIS A 445 7.93 4.97 36.94
N SER A 446 6.64 5.24 37.17
CA SER A 446 5.96 5.09 38.47
C SER A 446 5.63 3.64 38.83
N ARG A 447 5.81 2.70 37.89
CA ARG A 447 5.66 1.23 38.07
C ARG A 447 7.03 0.53 38.09
N PRO A 448 7.18 -0.62 38.78
CA PRO A 448 8.29 -1.53 38.51
C PRO A 448 8.24 -2.03 37.07
N VAL A 449 9.39 -2.40 36.51
CA VAL A 449 9.48 -2.95 35.14
C VAL A 449 10.50 -4.10 35.09
N THR A 450 10.18 -5.16 34.35
CA THR A 450 11.12 -6.25 34.07
C THR A 450 11.90 -5.96 32.79
N VAL A 451 13.23 -6.05 32.86
CA VAL A 451 14.15 -5.65 31.79
C VAL A 451 15.04 -6.83 31.39
N ARG A 452 15.01 -7.22 30.11
CA ARG A 452 15.96 -8.16 29.50
C ARG A 452 17.11 -7.35 28.90
N VAL A 453 18.28 -7.43 29.52
CA VAL A 453 19.53 -6.86 29.00
C VAL A 453 20.25 -7.93 28.20
N GLU A 454 20.68 -7.60 26.99
CA GLU A 454 21.41 -8.48 26.07
C GLU A 454 22.74 -7.86 25.65
N GLU A 455 23.81 -8.64 25.75
CA GLU A 455 25.15 -8.31 25.22
C GLU A 455 25.72 -9.50 24.46
N PRO A 456 26.55 -9.31 23.41
CA PRO A 456 27.17 -10.43 22.71
C PRO A 456 28.16 -11.16 23.64
N ALA A 457 28.01 -12.49 23.72
CA ALA A 457 28.92 -13.36 24.44
C ALA A 457 30.28 -13.42 23.72
N PRO A 458 31.40 -13.20 24.43
CA PRO A 458 32.73 -13.41 23.86
C PRO A 458 32.91 -14.83 23.35
N GLN A 459 33.46 -14.97 22.14
CA GLN A 459 33.82 -16.26 21.54
C GLN A 459 35.32 -16.30 21.29
N SER A 460 35.94 -17.47 21.47
CA SER A 460 37.25 -17.74 20.89
C SER A 460 37.08 -18.47 19.55
N LEU A 461 37.97 -18.17 18.61
CA LEU A 461 38.15 -18.90 17.36
C LEU A 461 39.47 -19.72 17.33
N ASP A 462 40.17 -19.78 18.46
CA ASP A 462 41.45 -20.48 18.64
C ASP A 462 41.51 -21.15 20.03
N GLU A 463 41.85 -22.44 20.08
CA GLU A 463 41.92 -23.22 21.32
C GLU A 463 42.99 -22.72 22.32
N GLN A 464 43.97 -21.93 21.86
CA GLN A 464 45.00 -21.32 22.69
C GLN A 464 44.54 -20.06 23.43
N ILE A 465 43.39 -19.48 23.06
CA ILE A 465 42.81 -18.30 23.70
C ILE A 465 41.73 -18.74 24.69
N ALA A 466 42.07 -18.72 25.98
CA ALA A 466 41.11 -18.98 27.05
C ALA A 466 40.33 -17.70 27.38
N VAL A 467 39.00 -17.76 27.34
CA VAL A 467 38.12 -16.63 27.69
C VAL A 467 37.24 -17.00 28.88
N THR A 468 37.32 -16.20 29.95
CA THR A 468 36.50 -16.33 31.16
C THR A 468 35.56 -15.15 31.25
N VAL A 469 34.26 -15.43 31.37
CA VAL A 469 33.22 -14.43 31.62
C VAL A 469 32.77 -14.54 33.07
N THR A 470 32.51 -13.41 33.73
CA THR A 470 31.98 -13.38 35.10
C THR A 470 31.03 -12.19 35.21
N SER A 471 29.83 -12.39 35.75
CA SER A 471 28.84 -11.33 35.88
C SER A 471 28.10 -11.42 37.21
N ALA A 472 27.74 -10.27 37.79
CA ALA A 472 26.89 -10.16 38.97
C ALA A 472 25.76 -9.15 38.68
N PRO A 473 24.48 -9.57 38.59
CA PRO A 473 24.01 -10.96 38.63
C PRO A 473 24.56 -11.83 37.49
N GLU A 474 24.49 -13.14 37.66
CA GLU A 474 24.91 -14.11 36.65
C GLU A 474 24.08 -13.97 35.37
N ALA A 475 24.69 -14.29 34.22
CA ALA A 475 24.06 -14.21 32.91
C ALA A 475 23.60 -15.60 32.47
N VAL A 476 22.40 -15.71 31.91
CA VAL A 476 22.04 -16.85 31.06
C VAL A 476 22.76 -16.66 29.71
N THR A 477 23.20 -17.75 29.08
CA THR A 477 23.85 -17.70 27.76
C THR A 477 23.07 -18.54 26.76
N GLU A 478 22.47 -17.88 25.77
CA GLU A 478 21.67 -18.48 24.68
C GLU A 478 22.19 -17.91 23.36
N ASP A 479 22.39 -18.73 22.33
CA ASP A 479 22.75 -18.31 20.95
C ASP A 479 23.79 -17.18 20.87
N HIS A 480 24.93 -17.39 21.53
CA HIS A 480 26.04 -16.44 21.63
C HIS A 480 25.69 -15.06 22.24
N THR A 481 24.63 -14.99 23.04
CA THR A 481 24.14 -13.79 23.72
C THR A 481 24.13 -14.01 25.23
N LEU A 482 24.70 -13.06 25.98
CA LEU A 482 24.60 -12.96 27.44
C LEU A 482 23.32 -12.21 27.79
N ILE A 483 22.51 -12.80 28.67
CA ILE A 483 21.17 -12.35 28.99
C ILE A 483 21.03 -12.18 30.50
N TRP A 484 20.56 -10.99 30.92
CA TRP A 484 20.17 -10.72 32.29
C TRP A 484 18.71 -10.26 32.34
N THR A 485 17.91 -10.88 33.20
CA THR A 485 16.55 -10.42 33.50
C THR A 485 16.54 -9.67 34.83
N LEU A 486 16.12 -8.41 34.82
CA LEU A 486 16.17 -7.51 35.97
C LEU A 486 14.82 -6.85 36.24
N ASP A 487 14.22 -7.12 37.40
CA ASP A 487 13.08 -6.33 37.88
C ASP A 487 13.58 -5.02 38.51
N VAL A 488 13.38 -3.90 37.83
CA VAL A 488 13.85 -2.57 38.26
C VAL A 488 12.68 -1.79 38.86
N PRO A 489 12.67 -1.51 40.18
CA PRO A 489 11.55 -0.82 40.83
C PRO A 489 11.32 0.59 40.30
N ALA A 490 10.11 1.12 40.52
CA ALA A 490 9.70 2.46 40.13
C ALA A 490 10.70 3.54 40.61
N GLY A 491 11.18 4.37 39.68
CA GLY A 491 12.15 5.43 39.97
C GLY A 491 13.51 4.95 40.52
N LYS A 492 13.91 3.69 40.26
CA LYS A 492 15.18 3.11 40.73
C LYS A 492 16.07 2.64 39.58
N SER A 493 17.27 2.20 39.93
CA SER A 493 18.22 1.54 39.04
C SER A 493 18.68 0.19 39.59
N LYS A 494 19.20 -0.66 38.70
CA LYS A 494 19.99 -1.85 39.02
C LYS A 494 21.26 -1.82 38.17
N THR A 495 22.38 -2.31 38.72
CA THR A 495 23.65 -2.40 38.01
C THR A 495 24.04 -3.87 37.85
N ILE A 496 24.43 -4.24 36.63
CA ILE A 496 25.15 -5.49 36.36
C ILE A 496 26.63 -5.14 36.35
N GLN A 497 27.41 -5.82 37.19
CA GLN A 497 28.86 -5.84 37.07
C GLN A 497 29.22 -6.97 36.09
N HIS A 498 29.81 -6.62 34.95
CA HIS A 498 30.17 -7.57 33.90
C HIS A 498 31.68 -7.51 33.65
N LYS A 499 32.33 -8.66 33.65
CA LYS A 499 33.77 -8.81 33.49
C LYS A 499 34.08 -9.88 32.46
N VAL A 500 35.03 -9.57 31.58
CA VAL A 500 35.62 -10.54 30.64
C VAL A 500 37.13 -10.52 30.82
N SER A 501 37.72 -11.69 31.02
CA SER A 501 39.16 -11.91 31.08
C SER A 501 39.58 -12.87 29.98
N LEU A 502 40.53 -12.47 29.14
CA LEU A 502 41.08 -13.26 28.05
C LEU A 502 42.56 -13.55 28.34
N ALA A 503 43.00 -14.79 28.14
CA ALA A 503 44.41 -15.18 28.27
C ALA A 503 44.87 -15.91 26.99
N ALA A 504 45.99 -15.48 26.42
CA ALA A 504 46.54 -15.99 25.16
C ALA A 504 48.08 -16.07 25.19
N PRO A 505 48.73 -16.78 24.24
CA PRO A 505 50.18 -16.75 24.08
C PRO A 505 50.70 -15.33 23.79
N THR A 506 51.85 -14.95 24.36
CA THR A 506 52.40 -13.57 24.27
C THR A 506 52.96 -13.20 22.89
N ASP A 507 53.14 -14.19 22.03
CA ASP A 507 53.55 -14.08 20.62
C ASP A 507 52.37 -14.07 19.64
N MET A 508 51.15 -14.41 20.09
CA MET A 508 49.93 -14.30 19.31
C MET A 508 49.47 -12.83 19.23
N ASN A 509 49.11 -12.35 18.04
CA ASN A 509 48.55 -11.01 17.85
C ASN A 509 47.01 -11.06 17.97
N VAL A 510 46.49 -10.88 19.19
CA VAL A 510 45.06 -10.97 19.49
C VAL A 510 44.33 -9.67 19.10
N TRP A 511 43.21 -9.79 18.39
CA TRP A 511 42.30 -8.68 18.13
C TRP A 511 41.20 -8.62 19.22
N GLU A 512 41.04 -7.47 19.86
CA GLU A 512 40.22 -7.33 21.10
C GLU A 512 38.70 -7.34 20.89
N GLY A 513 38.20 -7.34 19.64
CA GLY A 513 36.83 -7.76 19.31
C GLY A 513 35.66 -6.83 19.68
N ARG A 514 35.90 -5.60 20.18
CA ARG A 514 34.87 -4.56 20.40
C ARG A 514 35.37 -3.15 20.07
#